data_AF-A0A377N7S8-F1
#
_entry.id   AF-A0A377N7S8-F1
#
_cell.length_a   1.000
_cell.length_b   1.000
_cell.length_c   1.000
_cell.angle_alpha   90.00
_cell.angle_beta   90.00
_cell.angle_gamma   90.00
#
_symmetry.space_group_name_H-M   'P 1'
#
loop_
_entity.id
_entity.type
_entity.pdbx_description
1 polymer ?
#
loop_
_entity_poly.entity_id
_entity_poly.type
_entity_poly.pdbx_seq_one_letter_code
_entity_poly.pdbx_strand_id
1 'polypeptide(L)'
;MENATFACPGHQGGEFFRRHPAGRQFYDFFGANIFRSDMCNADVKLGDLLIHEGSAKDAQKYAAKVFSADKTYFVLNGTSAANKVVTNALLTRDDLVLFDRNNHKSNHHGALLQAGATPVYLETARNPFGFIGGIDAACFDEAYLRKQIQAVSPQRANEKRPFRLAIIQLGTYDGTIYNARQVVDKIGHLCDYILFDSAWVGYEQFIPMMEQCSPLLLELNENDPGIIVTQSVHKQQAGFSQTSQIHKKDNHIKGQKRHCSHKKLNNAFMMHASTSPFYPLFAALDVNARIHAGGSGKHMWMECVKLGIETRKMLLDQCSMILPFVPPVIDGKPWQHHETEKMANDVRFFDFVPGENWHAFEGYAEKQYFVDPCKLLLTTPGIDAASGKYTEFGIPATILANYLRENGIVPEKCDLNSILFLLTPAETPAKMQLLVDEIARFERYIEEDALLSEVLPTVYRKNEERYRDYTIRQLCQEMHNLYVSFDVKELQKEMFREASFPKVVMNAQDAHSEFIRDNVELVPIGQAEGRIAAEGALPYPPGVLCVVPGEIWGGRCNATLWRWKRESTSCRASPLSYRVFTSRRNRLGGSASWGM
;
A
#
# COMPACT_ATOMS: atom_id res chain seq x y z
N MET A 1 24.38 -11.76 27.09
CA MET A 1 24.24 -12.51 28.35
C MET A 1 24.71 -13.94 28.11
N GLU A 2 25.49 -14.51 29.04
CA GLU A 2 25.93 -15.92 29.01
C GLU A 2 25.08 -16.74 29.98
N ASN A 3 23.75 -16.66 29.84
CA ASN A 3 22.87 -17.50 30.64
C ASN A 3 22.88 -18.92 30.04
N ALA A 4 23.06 -19.94 30.87
CA ALA A 4 22.71 -21.31 30.51
C ALA A 4 21.18 -21.43 30.51
N THR A 5 20.55 -21.24 29.35
CA THR A 5 19.08 -21.28 29.23
C THR A 5 18.58 -22.72 29.11
N PHE A 6 17.60 -23.06 29.95
CA PHE A 6 16.78 -24.26 29.81
C PHE A 6 15.36 -23.94 29.36
N ALA A 7 15.08 -22.67 29.07
CA ALA A 7 13.78 -22.20 28.59
C ALA A 7 13.68 -22.32 27.06
N CYS A 8 12.52 -21.95 26.52
CA CYS A 8 12.36 -21.74 25.09
C CYS A 8 13.19 -20.52 24.61
N PRO A 9 13.55 -20.45 23.31
CA PRO A 9 13.31 -21.45 22.26
C PRO A 9 14.16 -22.72 22.40
N GLY A 10 13.63 -23.87 21.96
CA GLY A 10 14.26 -25.18 22.16
C GLY A 10 15.63 -25.38 21.51
N HIS A 11 16.04 -24.49 20.59
CA HIS A 11 17.39 -24.52 20.03
C HIS A 11 18.46 -23.95 20.99
N GLN A 12 18.04 -23.26 22.07
CA GLN A 12 18.88 -22.77 23.17
C GLN A 12 20.15 -22.07 22.69
N GLY A 13 19.99 -20.90 22.06
CA GLY A 13 21.12 -20.15 21.49
C GLY A 13 21.70 -20.74 20.20
N GLY A 14 21.07 -21.79 19.65
CA GLY A 14 21.40 -22.38 18.35
C GLY A 14 22.20 -23.68 18.47
N GLU A 15 22.48 -24.13 19.70
CA GLU A 15 23.22 -25.35 19.97
C GLU A 15 22.55 -26.59 19.38
N PHE A 16 21.21 -26.66 19.34
CA PHE A 16 20.54 -27.77 18.68
C PHE A 16 20.81 -27.82 17.16
N PHE A 17 20.77 -26.68 16.47
CA PHE A 17 21.08 -26.61 15.04
C PHE A 17 22.48 -27.14 14.73
N ARG A 18 23.45 -26.82 15.59
CA ARG A 18 24.85 -27.25 15.42
C ARG A 18 25.05 -28.77 15.52
N ARG A 19 24.07 -29.51 16.04
CA ARG A 19 24.14 -30.98 16.14
C ARG A 19 23.81 -31.72 14.84
N HIS A 20 23.24 -31.05 13.84
CA HIS A 20 22.88 -31.65 12.55
C HIS A 20 23.62 -30.94 11.39
N PRO A 21 24.16 -31.64 10.38
CA PRO A 21 24.89 -30.99 9.27
C PRO A 21 24.10 -29.88 8.58
N ALA A 22 22.81 -30.11 8.30
CA ALA A 22 21.94 -29.08 7.72
C ALA A 22 21.72 -27.89 8.68
N GLY A 23 21.58 -28.16 9.98
CA GLY A 23 21.41 -27.10 10.97
C GLY A 23 22.70 -26.30 11.20
N ARG A 24 23.87 -26.94 11.07
CA ARG A 24 25.16 -26.26 11.16
C ARG A 24 25.34 -25.27 10.01
N GLN A 25 24.99 -25.66 8.78
CA GLN A 25 24.99 -24.75 7.63
C GLN A 25 24.06 -23.54 7.87
N PHE A 26 22.86 -23.79 8.40
CA PHE A 26 21.91 -22.73 8.74
C PHE A 26 22.46 -21.78 9.83
N TYR A 27 23.05 -22.33 10.88
CA TYR A 27 23.65 -21.57 11.98
C TYR A 27 24.84 -20.72 11.51
N ASP A 28 25.72 -21.30 10.71
CA ASP A 28 26.91 -20.61 10.19
C ASP A 28 26.53 -19.52 9.18
N PHE A 29 25.47 -19.71 8.39
CA PHE A 29 24.97 -18.72 7.44
C PHE A 29 24.42 -17.46 8.12
N PHE A 30 23.57 -17.60 9.13
CA PHE A 30 22.99 -16.46 9.84
C PHE A 30 23.88 -15.89 10.94
N GLY A 31 24.81 -16.70 11.46
CA GLY A 31 25.71 -16.33 12.54
C GLY A 31 25.07 -16.43 13.94
N ALA A 32 25.93 -16.52 14.96
CA ALA A 32 25.52 -16.84 16.33
C ALA A 32 24.54 -15.83 16.96
N ASN A 33 24.67 -14.54 16.63
CA ASN A 33 23.97 -13.49 17.36
C ASN A 33 22.45 -13.59 17.23
N ILE A 34 21.92 -13.93 16.05
CA ILE A 34 20.47 -14.03 15.84
C ILE A 34 19.85 -15.08 16.77
N PHE A 35 20.50 -16.24 16.93
CA PHE A 35 20.05 -17.33 17.78
C PHE A 35 20.24 -17.02 19.26
N ARG A 36 21.32 -16.34 19.64
CA ARG A 36 21.56 -15.94 21.03
C ARG A 36 20.63 -14.82 21.49
N SER A 37 20.12 -14.01 20.56
CA SER A 37 19.12 -12.99 20.83
C SER A 37 17.67 -13.49 20.74
N ASP A 38 17.47 -14.73 20.29
CA ASP A 38 16.15 -15.37 20.30
C ASP A 38 15.83 -15.89 21.71
N MET A 39 15.14 -15.06 22.47
CA MET A 39 14.80 -15.26 23.89
C MET A 39 13.29 -15.28 24.08
N CYS A 40 12.82 -15.68 25.26
CA CYS A 40 11.40 -15.69 25.57
C CYS A 40 11.09 -14.96 26.89
N ASN A 41 9.81 -14.88 27.25
CA ASN A 41 9.31 -14.17 28.43
C ASN A 41 9.92 -14.68 29.76
N ALA A 42 10.53 -15.88 29.78
CA ALA A 42 11.26 -16.38 30.95
C ALA A 42 12.51 -15.55 31.27
N ASP A 43 13.07 -14.82 30.30
CA ASP A 43 14.15 -13.85 30.50
C ASP A 43 13.58 -12.51 31.00
N VAL A 44 13.09 -12.52 32.26
CA VAL A 44 12.36 -11.41 32.90
C VAL A 44 13.10 -10.06 32.92
N LYS A 45 14.43 -10.05 32.72
CA LYS A 45 15.24 -8.82 32.66
C LYS A 45 14.82 -7.89 31.52
N LEU A 46 14.24 -8.43 30.44
CA LEU A 46 13.81 -7.64 29.29
C LEU A 46 12.38 -7.11 29.42
N GLY A 47 11.68 -7.49 30.50
CA GLY A 47 10.28 -7.14 30.72
C GLY A 47 9.33 -8.03 29.92
N ASP A 48 8.13 -7.50 29.64
CA ASP A 48 7.07 -8.23 28.95
C ASP A 48 6.57 -7.40 27.76
N LEU A 49 6.65 -8.00 26.57
CA LEU A 49 6.32 -7.35 25.29
C LEU A 49 4.79 -7.26 25.04
N LEU A 50 3.99 -8.07 25.74
CA LEU A 50 2.55 -8.22 25.54
C LEU A 50 1.73 -7.32 26.47
N ILE A 51 2.16 -7.21 27.72
CA ILE A 51 1.56 -6.28 28.70
C ILE A 51 2.35 -4.98 28.85
N HIS A 52 3.43 -4.82 28.09
CA HIS A 52 4.24 -3.60 27.95
C HIS A 52 4.87 -3.18 29.28
N GLU A 53 5.78 -4.01 29.78
CA GLU A 53 6.55 -3.78 31.01
C GLU A 53 8.06 -3.82 30.78
N GLY A 54 8.82 -3.26 31.72
CA GLY A 54 10.29 -3.18 31.64
C GLY A 54 10.80 -2.51 30.37
N SER A 55 11.86 -3.08 29.79
CA SER A 55 12.55 -2.50 28.62
C SER A 55 11.65 -2.38 27.39
N ALA A 56 10.69 -3.30 27.22
CA ALA A 56 9.73 -3.25 26.12
C ALA A 56 8.87 -1.98 26.16
N LYS A 57 8.39 -1.62 27.36
CA LYS A 57 7.62 -0.39 27.61
C LYS A 57 8.44 0.86 27.30
N ASP A 58 9.70 0.85 27.73
CA ASP A 58 10.57 2.01 27.59
C ASP A 58 10.92 2.28 26.12
N ALA A 59 11.17 1.23 25.33
CA ALA A 59 11.36 1.32 23.88
C ALA A 59 10.12 1.91 23.18
N GLN A 60 8.93 1.42 23.51
CA GLN A 60 7.68 1.92 22.95
C GLN A 60 7.37 3.37 23.34
N LYS A 61 7.65 3.76 24.61
CA LYS A 61 7.55 5.16 25.05
C LYS A 61 8.54 6.06 24.31
N TYR A 62 9.76 5.57 24.09
CA TYR A 62 10.75 6.31 23.32
C TYR A 62 10.28 6.52 21.88
N ALA A 63 9.77 5.48 21.22
CA ALA A 63 9.16 5.60 19.90
C ALA A 63 7.98 6.57 19.89
N ALA A 64 7.08 6.52 20.89
CA ALA A 64 5.98 7.48 21.00
C ALA A 64 6.46 8.94 21.06
N LYS A 65 7.56 9.22 21.77
CA LYS A 65 8.17 10.55 21.78
C LYS A 65 8.75 10.95 20.42
N VAL A 66 9.44 10.04 19.74
CA VAL A 66 10.05 10.31 18.43
C VAL A 66 8.98 10.60 17.36
N PHE A 67 7.90 9.81 17.38
CA PHE A 67 6.80 9.92 16.42
C PHE A 67 5.65 10.84 16.90
N SER A 68 5.85 11.66 17.93
CA SER A 68 4.84 12.61 18.43
C SER A 68 3.45 11.99 18.73
N ALA A 69 3.43 10.77 19.24
CA ALA A 69 2.23 10.02 19.60
C ALA A 69 2.07 9.90 21.13
N ASP A 70 0.84 9.68 21.61
CA ASP A 70 0.59 9.46 23.03
C ASP A 70 1.08 8.07 23.50
N LYS A 71 0.89 7.07 22.63
CA LYS A 71 1.36 5.70 22.82
C LYS A 71 1.79 5.10 21.48
N THR A 72 2.80 4.24 21.51
CA THR A 72 3.20 3.41 20.38
C THR A 72 3.16 1.94 20.78
N TYR A 73 2.67 1.08 19.89
CA TYR A 73 2.67 -0.37 20.04
C TYR A 73 3.56 -0.97 18.96
N PHE A 74 4.46 -1.87 19.35
CA PHE A 74 5.30 -2.62 18.41
C PHE A 74 4.57 -3.88 17.95
N VAL A 75 4.41 -4.04 16.64
CA VAL A 75 3.71 -5.17 16.01
C VAL A 75 4.71 -5.95 15.17
N LEU A 76 4.83 -7.25 15.43
CA LEU A 76 5.85 -8.11 14.80
C LEU A 76 5.30 -9.00 13.67
N ASN A 77 4.02 -8.80 13.31
CA ASN A 77 3.30 -9.55 12.26
C ASN A 77 2.86 -8.63 11.10
N GLY A 78 3.58 -7.53 10.90
CA GLY A 78 3.38 -6.52 9.87
C GLY A 78 2.18 -5.60 10.12
N THR A 79 2.04 -4.56 9.30
CA THR A 79 0.88 -3.65 9.35
C THR A 79 -0.43 -4.38 9.04
N SER A 80 -0.36 -5.54 8.39
CA SER A 80 -1.52 -6.42 8.22
C SER A 80 -2.15 -6.84 9.55
N ALA A 81 -1.34 -7.13 10.58
CA ALA A 81 -1.85 -7.39 11.93
C ALA A 81 -2.19 -6.08 12.65
N ALA A 82 -1.37 -5.03 12.48
CA ALA A 82 -1.60 -3.73 13.12
C ALA A 82 -2.99 -3.15 12.77
N ASN A 83 -3.39 -3.19 11.50
CA ASN A 83 -4.70 -2.74 11.06
C ASN A 83 -5.84 -3.56 11.69
N LYS A 84 -5.67 -4.88 11.82
CA LYS A 84 -6.65 -5.75 12.48
C LYS A 84 -6.74 -5.46 13.98
N VAL A 85 -5.64 -5.13 14.65
CA VAL A 85 -5.66 -4.69 16.04
C VAL A 85 -6.49 -3.42 16.19
N VAL A 86 -6.26 -2.42 15.33
CA VAL A 86 -6.99 -1.14 15.40
C VAL A 86 -8.48 -1.33 15.10
N THR A 87 -8.80 -2.02 14.01
CA THR A 87 -10.19 -2.23 13.59
C THR A 87 -10.97 -3.07 14.62
N ASN A 88 -10.43 -4.18 15.11
CA ASN A 88 -11.09 -4.99 16.15
C ASN A 88 -11.12 -4.33 17.55
N ALA A 89 -10.34 -3.28 17.79
CA ALA A 89 -10.43 -2.49 19.02
C ALA A 89 -11.54 -1.43 18.97
N LEU A 90 -11.93 -1.00 17.76
CA LEU A 90 -12.80 0.16 17.57
C LEU A 90 -14.17 -0.19 16.99
N LEU A 91 -14.23 -1.18 16.11
CA LEU A 91 -15.41 -1.53 15.34
C LEU A 91 -16.08 -2.78 15.90
N THR A 92 -17.40 -2.79 15.81
CA THR A 92 -18.27 -3.96 15.99
C THR A 92 -19.25 -4.06 14.84
N ARG A 93 -20.06 -5.13 14.84
CA ARG A 93 -21.09 -5.31 13.83
C ARG A 93 -22.02 -4.09 13.79
N ASP A 94 -22.43 -3.71 12.58
CA ASP A 94 -23.32 -2.56 12.30
C ASP A 94 -22.71 -1.17 12.55
N ASP A 95 -21.46 -1.06 13.04
CA ASP A 95 -20.73 0.21 13.01
C ASP A 95 -20.50 0.68 11.58
N LEU A 96 -20.72 1.98 11.31
CA LEU A 96 -20.35 2.58 10.04
C LEU A 96 -18.85 2.87 10.02
N VAL A 97 -18.19 2.41 8.96
CA VAL A 97 -16.78 2.70 8.68
C VAL A 97 -16.68 3.48 7.37
N LEU A 98 -16.11 4.68 7.42
CA LEU A 98 -15.81 5.47 6.23
C LEU A 98 -14.57 4.88 5.56
N PHE A 99 -14.70 4.39 4.34
CA PHE A 99 -13.79 3.40 3.80
C PHE A 99 -13.21 3.85 2.45
N ASP A 100 -11.95 4.27 2.46
CA ASP A 100 -11.15 4.49 1.25
C ASP A 100 -11.15 3.22 0.38
N ARG A 101 -11.57 3.30 -0.89
CA ARG A 101 -11.59 2.14 -1.79
C ARG A 101 -10.19 1.65 -2.17
N ASN A 102 -9.14 2.43 -1.93
CA ASN A 102 -7.74 2.02 -2.07
C ASN A 102 -7.21 1.15 -0.90
N ASN A 103 -8.01 0.98 0.16
CA ASN A 103 -7.57 0.30 1.37
C ASN A 103 -6.98 -1.09 1.11
N HIS A 104 -5.87 -1.38 1.77
CA HIS A 104 -5.23 -2.69 1.68
C HIS A 104 -6.14 -3.80 2.23
N LYS A 105 -6.00 -5.04 1.71
CA LYS A 105 -6.80 -6.20 2.11
C LYS A 105 -6.89 -6.42 3.63
N SER A 106 -5.89 -6.02 4.40
CA SER A 106 -5.91 -6.10 5.87
C SER A 106 -7.01 -5.25 6.52
N ASN A 107 -7.33 -4.08 5.96
CA ASN A 107 -8.43 -3.23 6.43
C ASN A 107 -9.78 -3.88 6.12
N HIS A 108 -9.92 -4.49 4.94
CA HIS A 108 -11.13 -5.28 4.61
C HIS A 108 -11.28 -6.48 5.56
N HIS A 109 -10.20 -7.21 5.82
CA HIS A 109 -10.22 -8.35 6.74
C HIS A 109 -10.59 -7.94 8.17
N GLY A 110 -9.95 -6.88 8.70
CA GLY A 110 -10.18 -6.43 10.07
C GLY A 110 -11.53 -5.74 10.27
N ALA A 111 -11.82 -4.72 9.46
CA ALA A 111 -13.03 -3.91 9.63
C ALA A 111 -14.31 -4.64 9.16
N LEU A 112 -14.26 -5.33 8.01
CA LEU A 112 -15.47 -5.85 7.39
C LEU A 112 -15.69 -7.33 7.72
N LEU A 113 -14.67 -8.18 7.54
CA LEU A 113 -14.82 -9.63 7.77
C LEU A 113 -14.82 -9.99 9.27
N GLN A 114 -13.87 -9.45 10.03
CA GLN A 114 -13.72 -9.78 11.46
C GLN A 114 -14.69 -8.98 12.33
N ALA A 115 -14.70 -7.65 12.21
CA ALA A 115 -15.57 -6.81 13.03
C ALA A 115 -17.03 -6.74 12.54
N GLY A 116 -17.30 -7.01 11.25
CA GLY A 116 -18.66 -6.95 10.69
C GLY A 116 -19.16 -5.52 10.44
N ALA A 117 -18.27 -4.54 10.38
CA ALA A 117 -18.63 -3.14 10.13
C ALA A 117 -19.21 -2.94 8.73
N THR A 118 -20.05 -1.93 8.59
CA THR A 118 -20.72 -1.57 7.34
C THR A 118 -19.96 -0.43 6.65
N PRO A 119 -19.38 -0.65 5.46
CA PRO A 119 -18.57 0.35 4.79
C PRO A 119 -19.43 1.39 4.09
N VAL A 120 -18.99 2.65 4.15
CA VAL A 120 -19.36 3.71 3.20
C VAL A 120 -18.12 3.98 2.37
N TYR A 121 -18.13 3.55 1.11
CA TYR A 121 -16.96 3.63 0.24
C TYR A 121 -16.74 5.04 -0.30
N LEU A 122 -15.48 5.45 -0.37
CA LEU A 122 -15.04 6.67 -1.07
C LEU A 122 -14.39 6.26 -2.38
N GLU A 123 -14.87 6.82 -3.49
CA GLU A 123 -14.26 6.59 -4.80
C GLU A 123 -12.91 7.29 -4.91
N THR A 124 -12.04 6.72 -5.74
CA THR A 124 -10.64 7.14 -5.83
C THR A 124 -10.21 7.36 -7.27
N ALA A 125 -9.33 8.33 -7.45
CA ALA A 125 -8.83 8.70 -8.75
C ALA A 125 -7.88 7.62 -9.31
N ARG A 126 -7.95 7.45 -10.63
CA ARG A 126 -6.98 6.72 -11.44
C ARG A 126 -6.67 7.58 -12.65
N ASN A 127 -5.40 7.74 -12.95
CA ASN A 127 -4.98 8.42 -14.17
C ASN A 127 -4.83 7.40 -15.32
N PRO A 128 -4.54 7.84 -16.56
CA PRO A 128 -4.36 6.96 -17.71
C PRO A 128 -3.28 5.88 -17.54
N PHE A 129 -2.27 6.10 -16.70
CA PHE A 129 -1.24 5.10 -16.38
C PHE A 129 -1.71 4.03 -15.40
N GLY A 130 -2.92 4.16 -14.85
CA GLY A 130 -3.48 3.26 -13.84
C GLY A 130 -2.98 3.54 -12.42
N PHE A 131 -2.31 4.67 -12.18
CA PHE A 131 -1.78 5.02 -10.86
C PHE A 131 -2.87 5.12 -9.82
N ILE A 132 -2.58 4.60 -8.63
CA ILE A 132 -3.40 4.74 -7.44
C ILE A 132 -3.32 6.18 -6.95
N GLY A 133 -4.27 7.01 -7.39
CA GLY A 133 -4.51 8.34 -6.86
C GLY A 133 -5.25 8.31 -5.51
N GLY A 134 -5.49 9.48 -4.95
CA GLY A 134 -6.26 9.66 -3.72
C GLY A 134 -7.77 9.69 -3.94
N ILE A 135 -8.50 9.92 -2.85
CA ILE A 135 -9.95 10.14 -2.81
C ILE A 135 -10.31 11.47 -3.50
N ASP A 136 -11.36 11.48 -4.29
CA ASP A 136 -11.86 12.71 -4.92
C ASP A 136 -12.25 13.77 -3.88
N ALA A 137 -11.97 15.04 -4.16
CA ALA A 137 -12.29 16.15 -3.26
C ALA A 137 -13.78 16.22 -2.90
N ALA A 138 -14.66 15.84 -3.83
CA ALA A 138 -16.11 15.80 -3.62
C ALA A 138 -16.52 14.77 -2.54
N CYS A 139 -15.74 13.71 -2.35
CA CYS A 139 -15.99 12.71 -1.32
C CYS A 139 -15.70 13.20 0.11
N PHE A 140 -15.06 14.35 0.26
CA PHE A 140 -14.85 15.03 1.54
C PHE A 140 -15.91 16.08 1.87
N ASP A 141 -16.96 16.18 1.05
CA ASP A 141 -18.13 17.03 1.35
C ASP A 141 -19.10 16.33 2.32
N GLU A 142 -19.53 17.05 3.35
CA GLU A 142 -20.44 16.49 4.38
C GLU A 142 -21.81 16.13 3.81
N ALA A 143 -22.37 16.94 2.91
CA ALA A 143 -23.70 16.66 2.34
C ALA A 143 -23.65 15.41 1.46
N TYR A 144 -22.57 15.24 0.68
CA TYR A 144 -22.29 14.00 -0.03
C TYR A 144 -22.22 12.80 0.93
N LEU A 145 -21.40 12.88 1.99
CA LEU A 145 -21.25 11.77 2.95
C LEU A 145 -22.56 11.41 3.64
N ARG A 146 -23.37 12.40 4.03
CA ARG A 146 -24.70 12.15 4.62
C ARG A 146 -25.66 11.48 3.65
N LYS A 147 -25.61 11.84 2.36
CA LYS A 147 -26.37 11.16 1.31
C LYS A 147 -25.94 9.70 1.14
N GLN A 148 -24.63 9.44 1.20
CA GLN A 148 -24.11 8.06 1.14
C GLN A 148 -24.55 7.23 2.36
N ILE A 149 -24.52 7.81 3.56
CA ILE A 149 -25.05 7.16 4.77
C ILE A 149 -26.54 6.86 4.61
N GLN A 150 -27.33 7.78 4.05
CA GLN A 150 -28.76 7.57 3.84
C GLN A 150 -29.08 6.33 2.98
N ALA A 151 -28.20 5.98 2.04
CA ALA A 151 -28.37 4.78 1.21
C ALA A 151 -28.11 3.47 1.96
N VAL A 152 -27.26 3.50 2.99
CA VAL A 152 -26.75 2.29 3.67
C VAL A 152 -27.31 2.12 5.09
N SER A 153 -27.46 3.23 5.82
CA SER A 153 -28.00 3.28 7.19
C SER A 153 -28.77 4.59 7.43
N PRO A 154 -30.01 4.70 6.92
CA PRO A 154 -30.87 5.88 7.06
C PRO A 154 -30.95 6.45 8.48
N GLN A 155 -30.99 5.58 9.48
CA GLN A 155 -31.19 5.94 10.88
C GLN A 155 -30.01 6.71 11.45
N ARG A 156 -28.82 6.59 10.85
CA ARG A 156 -27.57 7.19 11.32
C ARG A 156 -27.18 8.46 10.55
N ALA A 157 -27.88 8.79 9.45
CA ALA A 157 -27.52 9.88 8.55
C ALA A 157 -27.45 11.27 9.21
N ASN A 158 -28.22 11.48 10.29
CA ASN A 158 -28.29 12.73 11.04
C ASN A 158 -27.47 12.72 12.34
N GLU A 159 -26.73 11.64 12.62
CA GLU A 159 -25.82 11.60 13.77
C GLU A 159 -24.74 12.68 13.61
N LYS A 160 -24.31 13.26 14.73
CA LYS A 160 -23.18 14.22 14.73
C LYS A 160 -21.90 13.53 14.24
N ARG A 161 -21.67 12.29 14.68
CA ARG A 161 -20.55 11.42 14.30
C ARG A 161 -21.07 10.06 13.84
N PRO A 162 -21.54 9.94 12.58
CA PRO A 162 -22.09 8.68 12.09
C PRO A 162 -21.03 7.58 12.02
N PHE A 163 -19.76 7.92 11.79
CA PHE A 163 -18.70 6.94 11.60
C PHE A 163 -17.97 6.63 12.89
N ARG A 164 -17.84 5.33 13.21
CA ARG A 164 -16.99 4.88 14.31
C ARG A 164 -15.51 4.99 13.97
N LEU A 165 -15.17 4.76 12.70
CA LEU A 165 -13.81 4.84 12.19
C LEU A 165 -13.85 5.31 10.73
N ALA A 166 -12.97 6.23 10.35
CA ALA A 166 -12.56 6.39 8.97
C ALA A 166 -11.21 5.71 8.75
N ILE A 167 -11.03 5.01 7.63
CA ILE A 167 -9.76 4.37 7.26
C ILE A 167 -9.30 4.97 5.93
N ILE A 168 -8.22 5.75 5.99
CA ILE A 168 -7.64 6.49 4.85
C ILE A 168 -6.23 5.98 4.62
N GLN A 169 -5.88 5.67 3.37
CA GLN A 169 -4.51 5.31 3.02
C GLN A 169 -3.68 6.58 2.82
N LEU A 170 -2.90 6.98 3.83
CA LEU A 170 -2.20 8.28 3.86
C LEU A 170 -1.26 8.50 2.67
N GLY A 171 -0.56 7.44 2.27
CA GLY A 171 0.29 7.44 1.09
C GLY A 171 -0.02 6.21 0.24
N THR A 172 -0.36 6.43 -1.02
CA THR A 172 -0.61 5.33 -1.96
C THR A 172 0.70 4.69 -2.41
N TYR A 173 0.60 3.50 -3.00
CA TYR A 173 1.78 2.79 -3.52
C TYR A 173 2.47 3.60 -4.63
N ASP A 174 1.70 4.30 -5.46
CA ASP A 174 2.19 5.13 -6.57
C ASP A 174 2.64 6.54 -6.15
N GLY A 175 2.75 6.79 -4.85
CA GLY A 175 3.30 8.06 -4.36
C GLY A 175 2.36 9.25 -4.47
N THR A 176 1.05 9.03 -4.38
CA THR A 176 0.13 10.09 -3.98
C THR A 176 0.05 10.15 -2.47
N ILE A 177 0.45 11.26 -1.85
CA ILE A 177 0.35 11.46 -0.39
C ILE A 177 -0.68 12.54 -0.07
N TYR A 178 -1.52 12.28 0.93
CA TYR A 178 -2.61 13.16 1.36
C TYR A 178 -2.10 14.26 2.30
N ASN A 179 -2.68 15.45 2.18
CA ASN A 179 -2.65 16.45 3.25
C ASN A 179 -3.51 16.01 4.44
N ALA A 180 -2.88 15.42 5.46
CA ALA A 180 -3.58 14.89 6.64
C ALA A 180 -4.35 15.98 7.40
N ARG A 181 -3.83 17.21 7.47
CA ARG A 181 -4.55 18.35 8.07
C ARG A 181 -5.88 18.58 7.37
N GLN A 182 -5.87 18.66 6.05
CA GLN A 182 -7.08 18.87 5.26
C GLN A 182 -8.11 17.75 5.46
N VAL A 183 -7.67 16.48 5.54
CA VAL A 183 -8.56 15.34 5.82
C VAL A 183 -9.22 15.49 7.18
N VAL A 184 -8.45 15.77 8.24
CA VAL A 184 -9.01 15.96 9.60
C VAL A 184 -9.99 17.12 9.63
N ASP A 185 -9.66 18.24 8.99
CA ASP A 185 -10.51 19.44 8.98
C ASP A 185 -11.83 19.20 8.22
N LYS A 186 -11.83 18.37 7.17
CA LYS A 186 -13.00 18.12 6.32
C LYS A 186 -13.95 17.05 6.87
N ILE A 187 -13.43 15.96 7.42
CA ILE A 187 -14.24 14.80 7.83
C ILE A 187 -14.11 14.43 9.32
N GLY A 188 -13.20 15.07 10.05
CA GLY A 188 -12.88 14.69 11.43
C GLY A 188 -14.04 14.86 12.40
N HIS A 189 -14.93 15.85 12.19
CA HIS A 189 -16.12 16.06 13.03
C HIS A 189 -17.20 14.98 12.83
N LEU A 190 -17.15 14.19 11.76
CA LEU A 190 -18.08 13.10 11.45
C LEU A 190 -17.61 11.73 12.00
N CYS A 191 -16.36 11.64 12.47
CA CYS A 191 -15.73 10.37 12.83
C CYS A 191 -15.33 10.32 14.31
N ASP A 192 -15.54 9.20 15.00
CA ASP A 192 -14.97 9.04 16.34
C ASP A 192 -13.44 8.94 16.30
N TYR A 193 -12.93 8.16 15.34
CA TYR A 193 -11.51 7.95 15.08
C TYR A 193 -11.21 8.03 13.58
N ILE A 194 -9.98 8.41 13.23
CA ILE A 194 -9.41 8.23 11.90
C ILE A 194 -8.16 7.34 12.03
N LEU A 195 -8.14 6.25 11.27
CA LEU A 195 -6.97 5.43 11.01
C LEU A 195 -6.33 5.89 9.70
N PHE A 196 -5.13 6.45 9.80
CA PHE A 196 -4.25 6.67 8.66
C PHE A 196 -3.37 5.43 8.46
N ASP A 197 -3.74 4.58 7.49
CA ASP A 197 -2.88 3.49 7.03
C ASP A 197 -1.71 4.09 6.25
N SER A 198 -0.59 4.20 6.95
CA SER A 198 0.62 4.90 6.52
C SER A 198 1.74 3.91 6.23
N ALA A 199 1.40 2.67 5.84
CA ALA A 199 2.38 1.62 5.60
C ALA A 199 3.44 1.99 4.55
N TRP A 200 3.08 2.79 3.55
CA TRP A 200 3.98 3.24 2.48
C TRP A 200 4.74 4.53 2.79
N VAL A 201 4.54 5.12 3.96
CA VAL A 201 5.17 6.37 4.40
C VAL A 201 5.61 6.21 5.86
N GLY A 202 5.65 7.28 6.65
CA GLY A 202 6.16 7.34 8.02
C GLY A 202 7.39 8.24 8.14
N TYR A 203 8.02 8.58 7.02
CA TYR A 203 9.12 9.52 6.93
C TYR A 203 8.68 10.96 6.69
N GLU A 204 7.42 11.20 6.34
CA GLU A 204 6.87 12.54 6.10
C GLU A 204 7.00 13.44 7.33
N GLN A 205 6.96 12.86 8.54
CA GLN A 205 7.22 13.57 9.80
C GLN A 205 8.63 14.17 9.89
N PHE A 206 9.60 13.60 9.16
CA PHE A 206 11.01 13.97 9.22
C PHE A 206 11.46 14.81 8.01
N ILE A 207 10.58 15.04 7.04
CA ILE A 207 10.87 15.82 5.84
C ILE A 207 10.11 17.15 5.94
N PRO A 208 10.77 18.31 6.13
CA PRO A 208 10.10 19.57 6.42
C PRO A 208 8.99 19.97 5.43
N MET A 209 9.22 19.81 4.13
CA MET A 209 8.21 20.16 3.11
C MET A 209 6.96 19.25 3.16
N MET A 210 7.02 18.10 3.84
CA MET A 210 5.92 17.14 3.97
C MET A 210 5.19 17.22 5.32
N GLU A 211 5.51 18.21 6.18
CA GLU A 211 4.97 18.34 7.54
C GLU A 211 3.43 18.25 7.59
N GLN A 212 2.73 18.87 6.62
CA GLN A 212 1.27 18.87 6.54
C GLN A 212 0.65 17.49 6.29
N CYS A 213 1.45 16.54 5.80
CA CYS A 213 1.02 15.15 5.62
C CYS A 213 1.09 14.33 6.90
N SER A 214 1.83 14.76 7.92
CA SER A 214 1.99 13.92 9.10
C SER A 214 0.82 14.12 10.08
N PRO A 215 -0.08 13.12 10.24
CA PRO A 215 -1.21 13.23 11.17
C PRO A 215 -0.77 13.32 12.65
N LEU A 216 0.47 12.92 12.97
CA LEU A 216 1.00 12.93 14.33
C LEU A 216 1.50 14.30 14.78
N LEU A 217 1.80 15.19 13.82
CA LEU A 217 2.20 16.58 14.09
C LEU A 217 1.01 17.54 14.25
N LEU A 218 -0.22 17.05 14.04
CA LEU A 218 -1.41 17.87 14.18
C LEU A 218 -1.65 18.23 15.64
N GLU A 219 -1.90 19.51 15.90
CA GLU A 219 -2.54 19.99 17.12
C GLU A 219 -4.04 19.68 17.03
N LEU A 220 -4.60 19.12 18.11
CA LEU A 220 -5.96 18.57 18.20
C LEU A 220 -6.65 18.99 19.50
N ASN A 221 -7.96 19.23 19.44
CA ASN A 221 -8.83 19.57 20.57
C ASN A 221 -9.94 18.52 20.78
N GLU A 222 -10.74 18.65 21.83
CA GLU A 222 -11.77 17.67 22.22
C GLU A 222 -12.87 17.41 21.16
N ASN A 223 -13.01 18.29 20.16
CA ASN A 223 -13.92 18.16 19.03
C ASN A 223 -13.28 17.47 17.81
N ASP A 224 -11.99 17.15 17.85
CA ASP A 224 -11.33 16.40 16.78
C ASP A 224 -11.54 14.88 16.97
N PRO A 225 -11.31 14.07 15.92
CA PRO A 225 -11.31 12.61 16.05
C PRO A 225 -10.06 12.13 16.80
N GLY A 226 -10.12 10.96 17.41
CA GLY A 226 -8.90 10.27 17.82
C GLY A 226 -8.09 9.84 16.59
N ILE A 227 -6.78 10.07 16.60
CA ILE A 227 -5.91 9.72 15.48
C ILE A 227 -5.15 8.43 15.79
N ILE A 228 -5.19 7.50 14.86
CA ILE A 228 -4.36 6.29 14.88
C ILE A 228 -3.60 6.21 13.57
N VAL A 229 -2.32 5.87 13.65
CA VAL A 229 -1.45 5.68 12.49
C VAL A 229 -0.88 4.29 12.55
N THR A 230 -1.00 3.54 11.47
CA THR A 230 -0.27 2.27 11.30
C THR A 230 0.79 2.45 10.25
N GLN A 231 2.02 2.01 10.52
CA GLN A 231 3.12 2.11 9.56
C GLN A 231 3.97 0.84 9.52
N SER A 232 4.42 0.47 8.33
CA SER A 232 5.30 -0.68 8.10
C SER A 232 6.73 -0.20 8.12
N VAL A 233 7.40 -0.37 9.26
CA VAL A 233 8.79 0.07 9.42
C VAL A 233 9.70 -0.59 8.38
N HIS A 234 9.44 -1.84 8.02
CA HIS A 234 10.23 -2.57 7.03
C HIS A 234 10.04 -2.13 5.57
N LYS A 235 9.04 -1.31 5.24
CA LYS A 235 8.79 -0.92 3.85
C LYS A 235 9.77 0.16 3.40
N GLN A 236 9.77 1.30 4.08
CA GLN A 236 10.65 2.43 3.75
C GLN A 236 11.26 3.10 4.99
N GLN A 237 11.31 2.40 6.12
CA GLN A 237 12.12 2.80 7.29
C GLN A 237 13.12 1.68 7.62
N ALA A 238 13.78 1.76 8.78
CA ALA A 238 14.82 0.80 9.14
C ALA A 238 14.25 -0.35 9.97
N GLY A 239 13.79 -1.43 9.33
CA GLY A 239 13.30 -2.61 10.05
C GLY A 239 13.30 -3.89 9.24
N PHE A 240 13.34 -5.04 9.93
CA PHE A 240 13.16 -6.35 9.31
C PHE A 240 11.72 -6.53 8.83
N SER A 241 11.51 -7.29 7.75
CA SER A 241 10.19 -7.71 7.31
C SER A 241 9.32 -8.17 8.49
N GLN A 242 8.01 -7.87 8.42
CA GLN A 242 7.02 -8.03 9.50
C GLN A 242 7.09 -6.98 10.63
N THR A 243 8.10 -6.13 10.71
CA THR A 243 8.10 -5.05 11.73
C THR A 243 7.14 -3.92 11.35
N SER A 244 6.30 -3.51 12.30
CA SER A 244 5.32 -2.43 12.15
C SER A 244 5.04 -1.75 13.49
N GLN A 245 4.48 -0.54 13.45
CA GLN A 245 4.07 0.21 14.63
C GLN A 245 2.61 0.69 14.50
N ILE A 246 1.93 0.78 15.65
CA ILE A 246 0.68 1.51 15.81
C ILE A 246 0.98 2.72 16.68
N HIS A 247 0.78 3.93 16.16
CA HIS A 247 0.82 5.16 16.93
C HIS A 247 -0.60 5.60 17.27
N LYS A 248 -0.84 5.89 18.55
CA LYS A 248 -2.13 6.32 19.08
C LYS A 248 -1.98 7.74 19.60
N LYS A 249 -2.78 8.66 19.05
CA LYS A 249 -2.84 10.08 19.42
C LYS A 249 -4.30 10.48 19.63
N ASP A 250 -4.77 10.34 20.86
CA ASP A 250 -6.18 10.53 21.24
C ASP A 250 -6.39 10.97 22.70
N ASN A 251 -5.34 11.46 23.36
CA ASN A 251 -5.44 12.01 24.71
C ASN A 251 -6.43 13.18 24.79
N HIS A 252 -6.61 13.96 23.71
CA HIS A 252 -7.57 15.06 23.61
C HIS A 252 -9.03 14.63 23.76
N ILE A 253 -9.36 13.34 23.60
CA ILE A 253 -10.71 12.81 23.80
C ILE A 253 -10.84 11.86 25.00
N LYS A 254 -9.81 11.73 25.86
CA LYS A 254 -9.71 10.71 26.92
C LYS A 254 -10.91 10.62 27.87
N GLY A 255 -11.57 11.76 28.14
CA GLY A 255 -12.73 11.86 29.03
C GLY A 255 -14.08 11.51 28.39
N GLN A 256 -14.12 11.21 27.09
CA GLN A 256 -15.34 11.00 26.33
C GLN A 256 -15.67 9.51 26.20
N LYS A 257 -16.97 9.17 26.10
CA LYS A 257 -17.43 7.78 25.92
C LYS A 257 -16.81 7.09 24.70
N ARG A 258 -16.55 7.85 23.63
CA ARG A 258 -15.97 7.35 22.38
C ARG A 258 -14.51 6.91 22.49
N HIS A 259 -13.77 7.36 23.50
CA HIS A 259 -12.34 7.06 23.65
C HIS A 259 -12.05 5.56 23.84
N CYS A 260 -11.08 5.08 23.07
CA CYS A 260 -10.53 3.75 23.16
C CYS A 260 -9.36 3.73 24.15
N SER A 261 -9.59 3.20 25.35
CA SER A 261 -8.55 3.11 26.37
C SER A 261 -7.44 2.14 25.97
N HIS A 262 -6.27 2.29 26.59
CA HIS A 262 -5.17 1.32 26.44
C HIS A 262 -5.63 -0.12 26.72
N LYS A 263 -6.52 -0.34 27.69
CA LYS A 263 -7.05 -1.68 28.01
C LYS A 263 -7.80 -2.30 26.83
N LYS A 264 -8.66 -1.51 26.17
CA LYS A 264 -9.42 -1.97 24.98
C LYS A 264 -8.48 -2.27 23.81
N LEU A 265 -7.57 -1.34 23.49
CA LEU A 265 -6.62 -1.54 22.39
C LEU A 265 -5.65 -2.70 22.67
N ASN A 266 -5.18 -2.86 23.92
CA ASN A 266 -4.30 -3.97 24.26
C ASN A 266 -5.02 -5.33 24.20
N ASN A 267 -6.30 -5.38 24.56
CA ASN A 267 -7.09 -6.59 24.40
C ASN A 267 -7.13 -7.04 22.93
N ALA A 268 -7.33 -6.09 22.00
CA ALA A 268 -7.25 -6.39 20.57
C ALA A 268 -5.82 -6.74 20.12
N PHE A 269 -4.81 -6.07 20.65
CA PHE A 269 -3.40 -6.37 20.37
C PHE A 269 -3.07 -7.84 20.70
N MET A 270 -3.49 -8.32 21.87
CA MET A 270 -3.28 -9.69 22.32
C MET A 270 -3.94 -10.74 21.41
N MET A 271 -5.03 -10.42 20.72
CA MET A 271 -5.69 -11.35 19.78
C MET A 271 -4.85 -11.61 18.52
N HIS A 272 -3.94 -10.69 18.16
CA HIS A 272 -3.16 -10.76 16.91
C HIS A 272 -1.65 -10.89 17.14
N ALA A 273 -1.19 -10.73 18.38
CA ALA A 273 0.20 -10.90 18.78
C ALA A 273 0.54 -12.39 19.00
N SER A 274 1.78 -12.77 18.68
CA SER A 274 2.33 -14.06 19.14
C SER A 274 2.61 -14.00 20.63
N THR A 275 2.29 -15.06 21.38
CA THR A 275 2.68 -15.19 22.79
C THR A 275 4.20 -15.34 22.97
N SER A 276 4.90 -15.66 21.88
CA SER A 276 6.36 -15.82 21.79
C SER A 276 6.88 -14.90 20.67
N PRO A 277 6.98 -13.58 20.93
CA PRO A 277 7.50 -12.62 19.95
C PRO A 277 8.98 -12.84 19.66
N PHE A 278 9.43 -12.59 18.43
CA PHE A 278 10.84 -12.69 18.07
C PHE A 278 11.58 -11.40 18.46
N TYR A 279 12.39 -11.45 19.52
CA TYR A 279 13.03 -10.28 20.15
C TYR A 279 13.91 -9.46 19.18
N PRO A 280 14.63 -10.05 18.21
CA PRO A 280 15.35 -9.28 17.19
C PRO A 280 14.47 -8.36 16.33
N LEU A 281 13.23 -8.76 16.01
CA LEU A 281 12.28 -7.87 15.32
C LEU A 281 11.89 -6.69 16.21
N PHE A 282 11.70 -6.94 17.49
CA PHE A 282 11.39 -5.89 18.46
C PHE A 282 12.55 -4.90 18.62
N ALA A 283 13.78 -5.42 18.70
CA ALA A 283 14.98 -4.59 18.76
C ALA A 283 15.15 -3.72 17.52
N ALA A 284 14.85 -4.24 16.32
CA ALA A 284 14.87 -3.44 15.08
C ALA A 284 13.91 -2.24 15.15
N LEU A 285 12.73 -2.41 15.75
CA LEU A 285 11.77 -1.31 15.96
C LEU A 285 12.27 -0.25 16.95
N ASP A 286 12.97 -0.64 18.02
CA ASP A 286 13.59 0.30 18.95
C ASP A 286 14.73 1.08 18.26
N VAL A 287 15.60 0.38 17.52
CA VAL A 287 16.69 1.01 16.77
C VAL A 287 16.17 1.95 15.70
N ASN A 288 15.09 1.60 14.99
CA ASN A 288 14.43 2.50 14.04
C ASN A 288 14.07 3.86 14.68
N ALA A 289 13.45 3.84 15.86
CA ALA A 289 13.09 5.07 16.57
C ALA A 289 14.34 5.89 16.94
N ARG A 290 15.43 5.23 17.35
CA ARG A 290 16.70 5.91 17.68
C ARG A 290 17.38 6.52 16.47
N ILE A 291 17.36 5.83 15.32
CA ILE A 291 17.87 6.35 14.03
C ILE A 291 17.19 7.67 13.67
N HIS A 292 15.87 7.77 13.90
CA HIS A 292 15.08 8.94 13.55
C HIS A 292 15.09 10.06 14.61
N ALA A 293 15.60 9.79 15.80
CA ALA A 293 15.62 10.75 16.90
C ALA A 293 16.68 11.86 16.72
N GLY A 294 16.53 12.95 17.48
CA GLY A 294 17.58 13.95 17.68
C GLY A 294 18.02 14.72 16.44
N GLY A 295 17.18 14.79 15.39
CA GLY A 295 17.49 15.48 14.13
C GLY A 295 18.24 14.64 13.10
N SER A 296 18.80 13.49 13.50
CA SER A 296 19.49 12.55 12.59
C SER A 296 18.56 12.08 11.47
N GLY A 297 17.33 11.67 11.81
CA GLY A 297 16.32 11.26 10.82
C GLY A 297 16.04 12.36 9.79
N LYS A 298 15.88 13.61 10.24
CA LYS A 298 15.64 14.75 9.34
C LYS A 298 16.79 14.94 8.35
N HIS A 299 18.03 14.87 8.83
CA HIS A 299 19.21 15.01 7.98
C HIS A 299 19.31 13.87 6.95
N MET A 300 19.19 12.61 7.36
CA MET A 300 19.29 11.45 6.47
C MET A 300 18.19 11.45 5.39
N TRP A 301 16.95 11.76 5.77
CA TRP A 301 15.86 11.85 4.80
C TRP A 301 16.02 13.04 3.87
N MET A 302 16.61 14.13 4.35
CA MET A 302 16.87 15.27 3.49
C MET A 302 17.91 14.93 2.40
N GLU A 303 18.99 14.24 2.75
CA GLU A 303 19.97 13.77 1.76
C GLU A 303 19.36 12.74 0.78
N CYS A 304 18.47 11.86 1.25
CA CYS A 304 17.72 10.94 0.41
C CYS A 304 16.86 11.66 -0.64
N VAL A 305 16.11 12.70 -0.25
CA VAL A 305 15.29 13.49 -1.17
C VAL A 305 16.15 14.22 -2.20
N LYS A 306 17.28 14.82 -1.79
CA LYS A 306 18.23 15.45 -2.73
C LYS A 306 18.78 14.46 -3.74
N LEU A 307 19.21 13.28 -3.28
CA LEU A 307 19.67 12.21 -4.17
C LEU A 307 18.57 11.77 -5.14
N GLY A 308 17.33 11.66 -4.66
CA GLY A 308 16.16 11.38 -5.49
C GLY A 308 15.90 12.47 -6.53
N ILE A 309 16.12 13.75 -6.20
CA ILE A 309 16.00 14.87 -7.14
C ILE A 309 17.09 14.79 -8.20
N GLU A 310 18.35 14.64 -7.82
CA GLU A 310 19.47 14.52 -8.76
C GLU A 310 19.31 13.34 -9.71
N THR A 311 18.84 12.20 -9.20
CA THR A 311 18.54 11.03 -10.05
C THR A 311 17.51 11.36 -11.12
N ARG A 312 16.43 12.08 -10.76
CA ARG A 312 15.39 12.47 -11.71
C ARG A 312 15.94 13.44 -12.76
N LYS A 313 16.83 14.35 -12.38
CA LYS A 313 17.53 15.24 -13.33
C LYS A 313 18.37 14.45 -14.32
N MET A 314 19.18 13.52 -13.83
CA MET A 314 20.00 12.65 -14.68
C MET A 314 19.16 11.84 -15.68
N LEU A 315 18.01 11.31 -15.24
CA LEU A 315 17.08 10.63 -16.14
C LEU A 315 16.53 11.59 -17.20
N LEU A 316 16.11 12.80 -16.83
CA LEU A 316 15.59 13.80 -17.78
C LEU A 316 16.65 14.30 -18.77
N ASP A 317 17.93 14.28 -18.38
CA ASP A 317 19.03 14.74 -19.22
C ASP A 317 19.58 13.63 -20.17
N GLN A 318 19.46 12.36 -19.78
CA GLN A 318 20.10 11.23 -20.48
C GLN A 318 19.10 10.30 -21.18
N CYS A 319 17.83 10.31 -20.79
CA CYS A 319 16.79 9.42 -21.29
C CYS A 319 15.69 10.24 -21.99
N SER A 320 15.04 9.64 -22.98
CA SER A 320 13.97 10.28 -23.74
C SER A 320 12.64 9.51 -23.69
N MET A 321 12.66 8.25 -23.29
CA MET A 321 11.51 7.36 -23.27
C MET A 321 11.02 7.06 -21.85
N ILE A 322 11.93 6.73 -20.94
CA ILE A 322 11.65 6.34 -19.56
C ILE A 322 11.89 7.53 -18.64
N LEU A 323 10.83 8.25 -18.32
CA LEU A 323 10.91 9.56 -17.67
C LEU A 323 10.33 9.52 -16.25
N PRO A 324 10.85 10.34 -15.31
CA PRO A 324 10.29 10.45 -13.98
C PRO A 324 8.93 11.16 -14.00
N PHE A 325 8.00 10.68 -13.17
CA PHE A 325 6.67 11.29 -13.03
C PHE A 325 6.72 12.50 -12.09
N VAL A 326 7.02 13.67 -12.66
CA VAL A 326 7.10 14.98 -11.98
C VAL A 326 6.51 16.09 -12.87
N PRO A 327 6.17 17.28 -12.31
CA PRO A 327 5.76 18.41 -13.12
C PRO A 327 6.83 18.75 -14.17
N PRO A 328 6.47 18.99 -15.44
CA PRO A 328 7.47 19.24 -16.49
C PRO A 328 8.13 20.63 -16.37
N VAL A 329 7.38 21.64 -15.92
CA VAL A 329 7.81 23.04 -15.84
C VAL A 329 7.32 23.64 -14.52
N ILE A 330 8.21 24.33 -13.82
CA ILE A 330 7.90 25.12 -12.62
C ILE A 330 8.43 26.54 -12.82
N ASP A 331 7.60 27.55 -12.54
CA ASP A 331 7.94 28.97 -12.68
C ASP A 331 8.56 29.31 -14.07
N GLY A 332 8.03 28.70 -15.14
CA GLY A 332 8.47 28.91 -16.52
C GLY A 332 9.80 28.24 -16.91
N LYS A 333 10.38 27.41 -16.05
CA LYS A 333 11.62 26.67 -16.32
C LYS A 333 11.42 25.15 -16.21
N PRO A 334 12.11 24.34 -17.05
CA PRO A 334 12.10 22.89 -16.92
C PRO A 334 12.49 22.44 -15.50
N TRP A 335 11.81 21.42 -14.99
CA TRP A 335 11.96 20.95 -13.60
C TRP A 335 13.42 20.67 -13.20
N GLN A 336 14.19 20.03 -14.08
CA GLN A 336 15.58 19.66 -13.84
C GLN A 336 16.56 20.85 -13.79
N HIS A 337 16.16 22.03 -14.29
CA HIS A 337 17.02 23.22 -14.32
C HIS A 337 16.93 24.07 -13.04
N HIS A 338 16.19 23.63 -12.03
CA HIS A 338 16.14 24.30 -10.72
C HIS A 338 17.20 23.77 -9.76
N GLU A 339 17.59 24.57 -8.78
CA GLU A 339 18.58 24.18 -7.75
C GLU A 339 18.01 23.11 -6.81
N THR A 340 18.73 22.01 -6.63
CA THR A 340 18.26 20.85 -5.83
C THR A 340 17.95 21.22 -4.39
N GLU A 341 18.75 22.07 -3.76
CA GLU A 341 18.52 22.54 -2.38
C GLU A 341 17.19 23.29 -2.23
N LYS A 342 16.76 24.02 -3.28
CA LYS A 342 15.47 24.71 -3.26
C LYS A 342 14.32 23.72 -3.44
N MET A 343 14.46 22.82 -4.41
CA MET A 343 13.46 21.79 -4.73
C MET A 343 13.19 20.88 -3.52
N ALA A 344 14.25 20.52 -2.80
CA ALA A 344 14.23 19.73 -1.57
C ALA A 344 13.36 20.33 -0.43
N ASN A 345 13.09 21.63 -0.47
CA ASN A 345 12.38 22.36 0.58
C ASN A 345 11.09 23.04 0.08
N ASP A 346 10.70 22.81 -1.17
CA ASP A 346 9.54 23.47 -1.80
C ASP A 346 8.60 22.43 -2.41
N VAL A 347 7.44 22.26 -1.78
CA VAL A 347 6.42 21.28 -2.17
C VAL A 347 5.89 21.52 -3.59
N ARG A 348 6.00 22.74 -4.14
CA ARG A 348 5.54 23.06 -5.51
C ARG A 348 6.20 22.20 -6.59
N PHE A 349 7.41 21.70 -6.34
CA PHE A 349 8.11 20.79 -7.26
C PHE A 349 7.53 19.38 -7.32
N PHE A 350 6.61 19.07 -6.41
CA PHE A 350 5.96 17.78 -6.27
C PHE A 350 4.43 17.89 -6.24
N ASP A 351 3.86 19.10 -6.31
CA ASP A 351 2.42 19.32 -6.11
C ASP A 351 1.58 18.76 -7.27
N PHE A 352 0.39 18.23 -6.95
CA PHE A 352 -0.61 17.90 -7.96
C PHE A 352 -1.56 19.08 -8.14
N VAL A 353 -1.18 20.03 -8.99
CA VAL A 353 -1.97 21.25 -9.23
C VAL A 353 -3.23 20.90 -10.04
N PRO A 354 -4.45 21.16 -9.53
CA PRO A 354 -5.67 20.81 -10.23
C PRO A 354 -5.75 21.39 -11.65
N GLY A 355 -6.10 20.54 -12.62
CA GLY A 355 -6.24 20.91 -14.01
C GLY A 355 -4.95 20.84 -14.83
N GLU A 356 -3.79 20.54 -14.23
CA GLU A 356 -2.59 20.26 -15.00
C GLU A 356 -2.64 18.88 -15.68
N ASN A 357 -2.27 18.85 -16.96
CA ASN A 357 -2.44 17.65 -17.77
C ASN A 357 -1.39 16.56 -17.50
N TRP A 358 -0.22 16.91 -16.95
CA TRP A 358 0.89 15.94 -16.82
C TRP A 358 0.56 14.77 -15.88
N HIS A 359 -0.26 15.00 -14.85
CA HIS A 359 -0.64 13.96 -13.90
C HIS A 359 -1.99 13.31 -14.22
N ALA A 360 -2.88 14.01 -14.93
CA ALA A 360 -4.18 13.52 -15.41
C ALA A 360 -5.08 12.90 -14.31
N PHE A 361 -4.96 13.40 -13.07
CA PHE A 361 -5.89 13.06 -11.99
C PHE A 361 -7.05 14.03 -12.00
N GLU A 362 -8.24 13.51 -12.26
CA GLU A 362 -9.51 14.23 -12.13
C GLU A 362 -9.95 14.26 -10.65
N GLY A 363 -10.67 15.31 -10.26
CA GLY A 363 -11.31 15.38 -8.94
C GLY A 363 -10.39 15.81 -7.78
N TYR A 364 -9.15 16.20 -8.06
CA TYR A 364 -8.26 16.79 -7.05
C TYR A 364 -8.58 18.28 -6.81
N ALA A 365 -8.39 18.72 -5.57
CA ALA A 365 -8.44 20.11 -5.15
C ALA A 365 -7.04 20.63 -4.80
N GLU A 366 -6.90 21.95 -4.70
CA GLU A 366 -5.61 22.58 -4.35
C GLU A 366 -5.09 22.07 -3.01
N LYS A 367 -3.76 21.80 -2.96
CA LYS A 367 -3.03 21.38 -1.76
C LYS A 367 -3.58 20.13 -1.09
N GLN A 368 -4.31 19.30 -1.84
CA GLN A 368 -4.87 18.04 -1.35
C GLN A 368 -3.87 16.90 -1.42
N TYR A 369 -3.08 16.86 -2.49
CA TYR A 369 -2.13 15.79 -2.77
C TYR A 369 -0.83 16.33 -3.32
N PHE A 370 0.26 15.61 -3.09
CA PHE A 370 1.51 15.80 -3.83
C PHE A 370 2.20 14.46 -4.09
N VAL A 371 3.21 14.49 -4.96
CA VAL A 371 4.09 13.38 -5.32
C VAL A 371 5.05 13.10 -4.17
N ASP A 372 5.10 11.86 -3.74
CA ASP A 372 6.07 11.40 -2.76
C ASP A 372 7.51 11.47 -3.32
N PRO A 373 8.39 12.34 -2.79
CA PRO A 373 9.74 12.50 -3.32
C PRO A 373 10.60 11.24 -3.14
N CYS A 374 10.26 10.39 -2.17
CA CYS A 374 10.96 9.14 -1.84
C CYS A 374 10.42 7.93 -2.62
N LYS A 375 9.52 8.16 -3.60
CA LYS A 375 9.10 7.16 -4.58
C LYS A 375 9.57 7.58 -5.97
N LEU A 376 10.60 6.91 -6.47
CA LEU A 376 11.10 7.14 -7.82
C LEU A 376 10.21 6.36 -8.81
N LEU A 377 9.10 6.99 -9.18
CA LEU A 377 8.14 6.49 -10.15
C LEU A 377 8.53 6.97 -11.54
N LEU A 378 8.72 6.03 -12.46
CA LEU A 378 9.02 6.30 -13.86
C LEU A 378 7.87 5.82 -14.75
N THR A 379 7.56 6.57 -15.79
CA THR A 379 6.59 6.19 -16.83
C THR A 379 7.32 5.65 -18.05
N THR A 380 6.72 4.68 -18.72
CA THR A 380 7.22 4.13 -19.99
C THR A 380 6.31 4.54 -21.16
N PRO A 381 6.80 4.62 -22.40
CA PRO A 381 5.98 4.99 -23.56
C PRO A 381 4.76 4.08 -23.74
N GLY A 382 3.73 4.59 -24.40
CA GLY A 382 2.49 3.86 -24.68
C GLY A 382 1.24 4.67 -24.35
N ILE A 383 1.37 5.66 -23.47
CA ILE A 383 0.28 6.57 -23.10
C ILE A 383 0.83 8.00 -23.16
N ASP A 384 0.13 8.86 -23.89
CA ASP A 384 0.40 10.30 -23.88
C ASP A 384 -0.18 10.90 -22.60
N ALA A 385 0.68 11.44 -21.74
CA ALA A 385 0.27 11.99 -20.44
C ALA A 385 -0.74 13.15 -20.61
N ALA A 386 -0.57 13.98 -21.64
CA ALA A 386 -1.38 15.17 -21.83
C ALA A 386 -2.81 14.88 -22.30
N SER A 387 -2.98 13.96 -23.26
CA SER A 387 -4.30 13.58 -23.78
C SER A 387 -4.91 12.36 -23.10
N GLY A 388 -4.10 11.60 -22.35
CA GLY A 388 -4.46 10.32 -21.76
C GLY A 388 -4.71 9.21 -22.79
N LYS A 389 -4.42 9.43 -24.08
CA LYS A 389 -4.64 8.45 -25.15
C LYS A 389 -3.46 7.50 -25.30
N TYR A 390 -3.73 6.29 -25.78
CA TYR A 390 -2.67 5.38 -26.16
C TYR A 390 -1.92 5.95 -27.37
N THR A 391 -0.59 5.81 -27.38
CA THR A 391 0.26 6.16 -28.52
C THR A 391 0.37 4.99 -29.50
N GLU A 392 0.92 5.23 -30.70
CA GLU A 392 1.08 4.18 -31.71
C GLU A 392 2.03 3.07 -31.24
N PHE A 393 3.17 3.44 -30.64
CA PHE A 393 4.12 2.54 -30.03
C PHE A 393 4.11 2.68 -28.51
N GLY A 394 4.34 1.57 -27.80
CA GLY A 394 4.44 1.54 -26.34
C GLY A 394 5.45 0.51 -25.87
N ILE A 395 6.02 0.77 -24.69
CA ILE A 395 6.96 -0.12 -24.00
C ILE A 395 6.29 -0.56 -22.70
N PRO A 396 5.70 -1.76 -22.66
CA PRO A 396 5.21 -2.35 -21.41
C PRO A 396 6.30 -2.38 -20.33
N ALA A 397 6.02 -1.85 -19.15
CA ALA A 397 7.02 -1.74 -18.08
C ALA A 397 7.53 -3.09 -17.56
N THR A 398 6.78 -4.17 -17.77
CA THR A 398 7.25 -5.54 -17.48
C THR A 398 8.48 -5.93 -18.31
N ILE A 399 8.63 -5.42 -19.54
CA ILE A 399 9.80 -5.68 -20.39
C ILE A 399 11.03 -5.02 -19.75
N LEU A 400 10.92 -3.74 -19.40
CA LEU A 400 11.96 -3.01 -18.66
C LEU A 400 12.30 -3.70 -17.32
N ALA A 401 11.29 -4.12 -16.57
CA ALA A 401 11.50 -4.78 -15.28
C ALA A 401 12.25 -6.12 -15.41
N ASN A 402 11.99 -6.91 -16.46
CA ASN A 402 12.76 -8.12 -16.71
C ASN A 402 14.19 -7.79 -17.15
N TYR A 403 14.38 -6.80 -18.01
CA TYR A 403 15.71 -6.34 -18.41
C TYR A 403 16.55 -5.93 -17.20
N LEU A 404 16.00 -5.09 -16.32
CA LEU A 404 16.70 -4.63 -15.12
C LEU A 404 17.06 -5.79 -14.19
N ARG A 405 16.16 -6.77 -13.99
CA ARG A 405 16.45 -7.95 -13.15
C ARG A 405 17.57 -8.81 -13.71
N GLU A 406 17.62 -9.00 -15.03
CA GLU A 406 18.70 -9.73 -15.68
C GLU A 406 20.04 -8.99 -15.57
N ASN A 407 20.02 -7.67 -15.37
CA ASN A 407 21.18 -6.81 -15.12
C ASN A 407 21.39 -6.47 -13.63
N GLY A 408 20.82 -7.26 -12.71
CA GLY A 408 21.08 -7.16 -11.27
C GLY A 408 20.36 -6.02 -10.53
N ILE A 409 19.40 -5.35 -11.16
CA ILE A 409 18.58 -4.29 -10.57
C ILE A 409 17.17 -4.82 -10.33
N VAL A 410 16.71 -4.78 -9.08
CA VAL A 410 15.37 -5.23 -8.71
C VAL A 410 14.46 -4.03 -8.50
N PRO A 411 13.49 -3.75 -9.39
CA PRO A 411 12.45 -2.77 -9.14
C PRO A 411 11.49 -3.28 -8.06
N GLU A 412 10.84 -2.37 -7.34
CA GLU A 412 9.82 -2.70 -6.34
C GLU A 412 8.58 -3.30 -7.03
N LYS A 413 8.09 -2.59 -8.04
CA LYS A 413 6.98 -3.04 -8.88
C LYS A 413 7.08 -2.48 -10.29
N CYS A 414 6.34 -3.11 -11.19
CA CYS A 414 6.03 -2.58 -12.51
C CYS A 414 4.55 -2.83 -12.78
N ASP A 415 3.84 -1.80 -13.24
CA ASP A 415 2.48 -1.94 -13.75
C ASP A 415 2.53 -2.04 -15.28
N LEU A 416 1.53 -1.52 -15.98
CA LEU A 416 1.45 -1.63 -17.45
C LEU A 416 2.45 -0.70 -18.13
N ASN A 417 2.45 0.58 -17.76
CA ASN A 417 3.29 1.64 -18.36
C ASN A 417 4.08 2.43 -17.31
N SER A 418 4.43 1.79 -16.20
CA SER A 418 5.18 2.41 -15.12
C SER A 418 6.03 1.42 -14.33
N ILE A 419 7.11 1.92 -13.75
CA ILE A 419 8.02 1.17 -12.90
C ILE A 419 8.40 2.01 -11.68
N LEU A 420 8.53 1.36 -10.51
CA LEU A 420 8.74 2.04 -9.24
C LEU A 420 10.00 1.53 -8.54
N PHE A 421 10.76 2.47 -7.98
CA PHE A 421 11.87 2.22 -7.06
C PHE A 421 11.63 2.97 -5.75
N LEU A 422 11.79 2.26 -4.63
CA LEU A 422 11.65 2.86 -3.29
C LEU A 422 12.98 3.48 -2.87
N LEU A 423 12.95 4.76 -2.49
CA LEU A 423 14.11 5.44 -1.98
C LEU A 423 14.09 5.44 -0.44
N THR A 424 15.27 5.21 0.13
CA THR A 424 15.54 5.31 1.58
C THR A 424 16.95 5.89 1.78
N PRO A 425 17.35 6.27 3.00
CA PRO A 425 18.73 6.68 3.26
C PRO A 425 19.81 5.61 2.99
N ALA A 426 19.44 4.39 2.58
CA ALA A 426 20.38 3.36 2.14
C ALA A 426 20.88 3.58 0.69
N GLU A 427 20.23 4.45 -0.08
CA GLU A 427 20.61 4.73 -1.47
C GLU A 427 21.90 5.55 -1.55
N THR A 428 22.70 5.33 -2.60
CA THR A 428 23.97 6.02 -2.83
C THR A 428 24.04 6.58 -4.25
N PRO A 429 24.78 7.67 -4.51
CA PRO A 429 24.97 8.21 -5.86
C PRO A 429 25.43 7.15 -6.88
N ALA A 430 26.34 6.26 -6.50
CA ALA A 430 26.83 5.21 -7.38
C ALA A 430 25.73 4.19 -7.76
N LYS A 431 24.86 3.82 -6.80
CA LYS A 431 23.73 2.92 -7.07
C LYS A 431 22.70 3.59 -7.98
N MET A 432 22.44 4.89 -7.79
CA MET A 432 21.51 5.63 -8.63
C MET A 432 22.07 5.84 -10.05
N GLN A 433 23.37 6.13 -10.20
CA GLN A 433 24.02 6.22 -11.50
C GLN A 433 23.91 4.90 -12.29
N LEU A 434 24.17 3.76 -11.63
CA LEU A 434 24.01 2.45 -12.26
C LEU A 434 22.58 2.23 -12.80
N LEU A 435 21.56 2.65 -12.04
CA LEU A 435 20.17 2.58 -12.48
C LEU A 435 19.93 3.42 -13.74
N VAL A 436 20.42 4.66 -13.76
CA VAL A 436 20.27 5.56 -14.92
C VAL A 436 21.00 5.00 -16.14
N ASP A 437 22.23 4.49 -15.97
CA ASP A 437 23.04 3.93 -17.05
C ASP A 437 22.36 2.70 -17.70
N GLU A 438 21.75 1.83 -16.89
CA GLU A 438 21.03 0.67 -17.38
C GLU A 438 19.71 1.04 -18.08
N ILE A 439 19.00 2.07 -17.60
CA ILE A 439 17.81 2.59 -18.30
C ILE A 439 18.22 3.20 -19.65
N ALA A 440 19.27 4.02 -19.69
CA ALA A 440 19.77 4.60 -20.93
C ALA A 440 20.28 3.52 -21.91
N ARG A 441 20.86 2.42 -21.40
CA ARG A 441 21.24 1.27 -22.24
C ARG A 441 20.01 0.56 -22.80
N PHE A 442 18.98 0.38 -21.99
CA PHE A 442 17.71 -0.20 -22.45
C PHE A 442 17.07 0.62 -23.57
N GLU A 443 17.07 1.96 -23.46
CA GLU A 443 16.57 2.83 -24.54
C GLU A 443 17.32 2.62 -25.85
N ARG A 444 18.66 2.51 -25.82
CA ARG A 444 19.45 2.20 -27.02
C ARG A 444 19.05 0.88 -27.68
N TYR A 445 18.80 -0.18 -26.89
CA TYR A 445 18.29 -1.44 -27.45
C TYR A 445 16.92 -1.29 -28.14
N ILE A 446 16.06 -0.41 -27.63
CA ILE A 446 14.76 -0.11 -28.25
C ILE A 446 14.93 0.72 -29.52
N GLU A 447 15.87 1.66 -29.56
CA GLU A 447 16.17 2.48 -30.73
C GLU A 447 16.79 1.67 -31.87
N GLU A 448 17.69 0.76 -31.54
CA GLU A 448 18.39 -0.12 -32.49
C GLU A 448 17.55 -1.35 -32.92
N ASP A 449 16.37 -1.53 -32.31
CA ASP A 449 15.51 -2.71 -32.46
C ASP A 449 16.25 -4.05 -32.29
N ALA A 450 17.04 -4.14 -31.22
CA ALA A 450 17.90 -5.28 -30.95
C ALA A 450 17.13 -6.61 -30.80
N LEU A 451 17.85 -7.72 -30.98
CA LEU A 451 17.26 -9.06 -30.85
C LEU A 451 16.80 -9.32 -29.41
N LEU A 452 15.62 -9.92 -29.25
CA LEU A 452 15.09 -10.25 -27.93
C LEU A 452 16.02 -11.19 -27.15
N SER A 453 16.75 -12.07 -27.83
CA SER A 453 17.75 -12.95 -27.23
C SER A 453 18.92 -12.19 -26.59
N GLU A 454 19.20 -10.98 -27.03
CA GLU A 454 20.25 -10.11 -26.47
C GLU A 454 19.72 -9.29 -25.29
N VAL A 455 18.50 -8.76 -25.41
CA VAL A 455 17.88 -7.89 -24.39
C VAL A 455 17.31 -8.67 -23.21
N LEU A 456 16.64 -9.81 -23.47
CA LEU A 456 15.96 -10.64 -22.48
C LEU A 456 16.33 -12.13 -22.63
N PRO A 457 17.61 -12.52 -22.44
CA PRO A 457 18.10 -13.87 -22.71
C PRO A 457 17.41 -14.95 -21.87
N THR A 458 16.96 -14.64 -20.66
CA THR A 458 16.26 -15.62 -19.81
C THR A 458 14.84 -15.86 -20.27
N VAL A 459 14.11 -14.81 -20.64
CA VAL A 459 12.75 -14.92 -21.20
C VAL A 459 12.78 -15.64 -22.55
N TYR A 460 13.75 -15.29 -23.41
CA TYR A 460 13.95 -15.92 -24.70
C TYR A 460 14.20 -17.42 -24.57
N ARG A 461 15.20 -17.85 -23.78
CA ARG A 461 15.55 -19.28 -23.63
C ARG A 461 14.40 -20.14 -23.10
N LYS A 462 13.55 -19.59 -22.22
CA LYS A 462 12.37 -20.32 -21.69
C LYS A 462 11.26 -20.48 -22.73
N ASN A 463 11.23 -19.64 -23.76
CA ASN A 463 10.13 -19.54 -24.71
C ASN A 463 10.65 -19.45 -26.16
N GLU A 464 11.77 -20.11 -26.45
CA GLU A 464 12.52 -19.94 -27.70
C GLU A 464 11.67 -20.21 -28.94
N GLU A 465 10.82 -21.24 -28.90
CA GLU A 465 9.88 -21.55 -29.99
C GLU A 465 8.93 -20.38 -30.30
N ARG A 466 8.48 -19.65 -29.27
CA ARG A 466 7.53 -18.54 -29.40
C ARG A 466 8.21 -17.26 -29.84
N TYR A 467 9.44 -17.01 -29.40
CA TYR A 467 10.14 -15.74 -29.63
C TYR A 467 11.33 -15.86 -30.58
N ARG A 468 11.43 -16.95 -31.35
CA ARG A 468 12.45 -17.13 -32.37
C ARG A 468 12.47 -15.93 -33.32
N ASP A 469 13.66 -15.34 -33.47
CA ASP A 469 13.91 -14.17 -34.33
C ASP A 469 13.11 -12.90 -33.95
N TYR A 470 12.53 -12.84 -32.74
CA TYR A 470 11.86 -11.63 -32.27
C TYR A 470 12.86 -10.52 -31.98
N THR A 471 12.51 -9.29 -32.35
CA THR A 471 13.15 -8.08 -31.85
C THR A 471 12.43 -7.55 -30.61
N ILE A 472 13.10 -6.66 -29.87
CA ILE A 472 12.50 -6.05 -28.68
C ILE A 472 11.29 -5.18 -29.04
N ARG A 473 11.30 -4.43 -30.16
CA ARG A 473 10.14 -3.60 -30.53
C ARG A 473 8.95 -4.44 -30.98
N GLN A 474 9.17 -5.60 -31.59
CA GLN A 474 8.08 -6.53 -31.93
C GLN A 474 7.34 -6.99 -30.68
N LEU A 475 8.06 -7.41 -29.63
CA LEU A 475 7.44 -7.79 -28.37
C LEU A 475 6.74 -6.61 -27.69
N CYS A 476 7.39 -5.45 -27.63
CA CYS A 476 6.81 -4.22 -27.10
C CYS A 476 5.48 -3.87 -27.79
N GLN A 477 5.46 -3.85 -29.13
CA GLN A 477 4.28 -3.50 -29.91
C GLN A 477 3.17 -4.54 -29.78
N GLU A 478 3.49 -5.83 -29.75
CA GLU A 478 2.47 -6.89 -29.59
C GLU A 478 1.74 -6.76 -28.24
N MET A 479 2.50 -6.61 -27.16
CA MET A 479 1.95 -6.43 -25.82
C MET A 479 1.20 -5.09 -25.69
N HIS A 480 1.72 -4.01 -26.27
CA HIS A 480 1.05 -2.72 -26.32
C HIS A 480 -0.31 -2.80 -27.04
N ASN A 481 -0.34 -3.39 -28.24
CA ASN A 481 -1.58 -3.58 -29.02
C ASN A 481 -2.63 -4.36 -28.24
N LEU A 482 -2.21 -5.33 -27.43
CA LEU A 482 -3.12 -6.08 -26.57
C LEU A 482 -3.79 -5.18 -25.53
N TYR A 483 -3.03 -4.33 -24.83
CA TYR A 483 -3.60 -3.37 -23.88
C TYR A 483 -4.55 -2.37 -24.55
N VAL A 484 -4.14 -1.85 -25.72
CA VAL A 484 -4.97 -0.93 -26.53
C VAL A 484 -6.28 -1.59 -26.95
N SER A 485 -6.24 -2.84 -27.41
CA SER A 485 -7.43 -3.57 -27.88
C SER A 485 -8.51 -3.76 -26.81
N PHE A 486 -8.10 -3.70 -25.54
CA PHE A 486 -8.95 -3.90 -24.37
C PHE A 486 -9.24 -2.62 -23.59
N ASP A 487 -8.69 -1.48 -24.01
CA ASP A 487 -8.79 -0.20 -23.30
C ASP A 487 -8.60 -0.36 -21.78
N VAL A 488 -7.48 -0.99 -21.40
CA VAL A 488 -7.24 -1.43 -20.01
C VAL A 488 -7.23 -0.25 -19.04
N LYS A 489 -6.80 0.94 -19.47
CA LYS A 489 -6.80 2.15 -18.64
C LYS A 489 -8.22 2.56 -18.19
N GLU A 490 -9.21 2.51 -19.10
CA GLU A 490 -10.59 2.91 -18.77
C GLU A 490 -11.20 1.92 -17.79
N LEU A 491 -10.92 0.63 -18.00
CA LEU A 491 -11.34 -0.41 -17.07
C LEU A 491 -10.73 -0.22 -15.67
N GLN A 492 -9.44 0.13 -15.59
CA GLN A 492 -8.77 0.45 -14.32
C GLN A 492 -9.41 1.64 -13.62
N LYS A 493 -9.75 2.70 -14.36
CA LYS A 493 -10.44 3.88 -13.83
C LYS A 493 -11.82 3.52 -13.32
N GLU A 494 -12.65 2.91 -14.15
CA GLU A 494 -14.04 2.59 -13.81
C GLU A 494 -14.15 1.66 -12.58
N MET A 495 -13.22 0.72 -12.37
CA MET A 495 -13.24 -0.17 -11.18
C MET A 495 -13.22 0.59 -9.83
N PHE A 496 -12.74 1.83 -9.82
CA PHE A 496 -12.60 2.66 -8.61
C PHE A 496 -13.56 3.85 -8.56
N ARG A 497 -14.50 3.96 -9.52
CA ARG A 497 -15.57 4.96 -9.52
C ARG A 497 -16.86 4.41 -8.93
N GLU A 498 -17.56 5.23 -8.14
CA GLU A 498 -18.80 4.87 -7.45
C GLU A 498 -19.84 4.31 -8.43
N ALA A 499 -19.97 4.95 -9.59
CA ALA A 499 -20.91 4.56 -10.65
C ALA A 499 -20.74 3.11 -11.16
N SER A 500 -19.59 2.50 -10.92
CA SER A 500 -19.26 1.14 -11.37
C SER A 500 -18.94 0.18 -10.22
N PHE A 501 -19.13 0.59 -8.97
CA PHE A 501 -18.91 -0.30 -7.83
C PHE A 501 -19.83 -1.53 -7.88
N PRO A 502 -19.30 -2.72 -7.56
CA PRO A 502 -20.12 -3.90 -7.36
C PRO A 502 -21.20 -3.66 -6.29
N LYS A 503 -22.42 -4.12 -6.57
CA LYS A 503 -23.53 -3.97 -5.63
C LYS A 503 -23.32 -4.85 -4.40
N VAL A 504 -23.33 -4.25 -3.20
CA VAL A 504 -23.34 -4.96 -1.93
C VAL A 504 -24.73 -5.57 -1.69
N VAL A 505 -24.80 -6.88 -1.47
CA VAL A 505 -26.06 -7.59 -1.17
C VAL A 505 -26.00 -8.48 0.07
N MET A 506 -24.81 -8.63 0.65
CA MET A 506 -24.56 -9.41 1.85
C MET A 506 -23.44 -8.72 2.64
N ASN A 507 -23.56 -8.68 3.97
CA ASN A 507 -22.47 -8.20 4.81
C ASN A 507 -21.23 -9.09 4.62
N ALA A 508 -20.03 -8.50 4.57
CA ALA A 508 -18.81 -9.24 4.28
C ALA A 508 -18.49 -10.34 5.33
N GLN A 509 -18.86 -10.12 6.60
CA GLN A 509 -18.75 -11.14 7.66
C GLN A 509 -19.70 -12.32 7.42
N ASP A 510 -20.89 -12.07 6.87
CA ASP A 510 -21.87 -13.11 6.54
C ASP A 510 -21.41 -13.89 5.31
N ALA A 511 -20.90 -13.22 4.28
CA ALA A 511 -20.29 -13.86 3.12
C ALA A 511 -19.10 -14.76 3.52
N HIS A 512 -18.27 -14.28 4.45
CA HIS A 512 -17.19 -15.08 5.02
C HIS A 512 -17.71 -16.29 5.80
N SER A 513 -18.79 -16.14 6.58
CA SER A 513 -19.42 -17.26 7.29
C SER A 513 -19.97 -18.32 6.34
N GLU A 514 -20.57 -17.93 5.22
CA GLU A 514 -21.04 -18.86 4.18
C GLU A 514 -19.88 -19.59 3.50
N PHE A 515 -18.73 -18.90 3.29
CA PHE A 515 -17.51 -19.53 2.80
C PHE A 515 -16.99 -20.62 3.75
N ILE A 516 -16.88 -20.30 5.05
CA ILE A 516 -16.40 -21.27 6.07
C ILE A 516 -17.34 -22.47 6.22
N ARG A 517 -18.65 -22.27 6.01
CA ARG A 517 -19.66 -23.34 6.06
C ARG A 517 -19.71 -24.20 4.80
N ASP A 518 -18.84 -23.96 3.82
CA ASP A 518 -18.85 -24.61 2.50
C ASP A 518 -20.17 -24.41 1.72
N ASN A 519 -20.87 -23.30 1.98
CA ASN A 519 -22.07 -22.89 1.23
C ASN A 519 -21.68 -22.14 -0.06
N VAL A 520 -20.59 -22.56 -0.70
CA VAL A 520 -19.97 -21.89 -1.85
C VAL A 520 -19.71 -22.87 -2.98
N GLU A 521 -19.51 -22.35 -4.18
CA GLU A 521 -19.08 -23.11 -5.35
C GLU A 521 -17.97 -22.37 -6.09
N LEU A 522 -17.02 -23.11 -6.64
CA LEU A 522 -15.90 -22.60 -7.42
C LEU A 522 -16.28 -22.54 -8.90
N VAL A 523 -16.43 -21.34 -9.44
CA VAL A 523 -16.89 -21.12 -10.82
C VAL A 523 -15.82 -20.47 -11.70
N PRO A 524 -15.77 -20.76 -13.01
CA PRO A 524 -14.98 -19.97 -13.95
C PRO A 524 -15.42 -18.50 -13.90
N ILE A 525 -14.47 -17.57 -14.01
CA ILE A 525 -14.71 -16.11 -13.88
C ILE A 525 -15.86 -15.57 -14.75
N GLY A 526 -16.24 -16.20 -15.85
CA GLY A 526 -17.31 -15.71 -16.78
C GLY A 526 -18.59 -16.46 -16.72
N GLN A 527 -18.64 -17.32 -15.73
CA GLN A 527 -19.90 -17.73 -15.16
C GLN A 527 -20.12 -17.00 -13.82
N ALA A 528 -19.19 -16.13 -13.38
CA ALA A 528 -19.29 -15.44 -12.10
C ALA A 528 -20.28 -14.28 -12.11
N GLU A 529 -20.57 -13.68 -13.28
CA GLU A 529 -21.47 -12.53 -13.38
C GLU A 529 -22.85 -12.79 -12.74
N GLY A 530 -23.32 -11.82 -11.96
CA GLY A 530 -24.58 -11.89 -11.20
C GLY A 530 -24.50 -12.70 -9.91
N ARG A 531 -23.36 -13.32 -9.59
CA ARG A 531 -23.20 -14.15 -8.37
C ARG A 531 -22.59 -13.37 -7.21
N ILE A 532 -22.89 -13.77 -5.98
CA ILE A 532 -22.33 -13.14 -4.78
C ILE A 532 -20.91 -13.67 -4.56
N ALA A 533 -19.94 -12.76 -4.46
CA ALA A 533 -18.56 -13.09 -4.14
C ALA A 533 -18.44 -13.61 -2.71
N ALA A 534 -17.82 -14.79 -2.56
CA ALA A 534 -17.50 -15.34 -1.23
C ALA A 534 -16.09 -14.93 -0.77
N GLU A 535 -15.24 -14.52 -1.70
CA GLU A 535 -13.88 -14.03 -1.46
C GLU A 535 -13.63 -12.74 -2.24
N GLY A 536 -12.62 -11.98 -1.82
CA GLY A 536 -12.27 -10.73 -2.50
C GLY A 536 -11.43 -10.95 -3.76
N ALA A 537 -11.67 -10.14 -4.79
CA ALA A 537 -10.88 -10.15 -6.02
C ALA A 537 -9.74 -9.12 -5.94
N LEU A 538 -8.48 -9.58 -5.96
CA LEU A 538 -7.29 -8.73 -5.82
C LEU A 538 -6.39 -8.80 -7.07
N PRO A 539 -6.72 -8.04 -8.13
CA PRO A 539 -5.90 -7.91 -9.32
C PRO A 539 -4.60 -7.12 -9.09
N TYR A 540 -3.54 -7.40 -9.87
CA TYR A 540 -2.34 -6.55 -10.00
C TYR A 540 -2.10 -6.16 -11.46
N PRO A 541 -1.96 -4.85 -11.77
CA PRO A 541 -2.30 -3.68 -10.92
C PRO A 541 -3.78 -3.67 -10.47
N PRO A 542 -4.23 -2.82 -9.54
CA PRO A 542 -3.43 -1.97 -8.65
C PRO A 542 -3.01 -2.69 -7.36
N GLY A 543 -3.38 -3.96 -7.13
CA GLY A 543 -3.10 -4.64 -5.88
C GLY A 543 -4.08 -4.33 -4.75
N VAL A 544 -5.30 -3.90 -5.10
CA VAL A 544 -6.39 -3.56 -4.19
C VAL A 544 -7.64 -4.37 -4.54
N LEU A 545 -8.50 -4.63 -3.55
CA LEU A 545 -9.74 -5.36 -3.78
C LEU A 545 -10.69 -4.58 -4.72
N CYS A 546 -11.01 -5.21 -5.84
CA CYS A 546 -11.99 -4.67 -6.80
C CYS A 546 -13.40 -5.21 -6.54
N VAL A 547 -13.49 -6.44 -6.01
CA VAL A 547 -14.72 -7.06 -5.47
C VAL A 547 -14.46 -7.48 -4.05
N VAL A 548 -15.37 -7.16 -3.13
CA VAL A 548 -15.32 -7.49 -1.71
C VAL A 548 -16.31 -8.63 -1.43
N PRO A 549 -16.04 -9.56 -0.49
CA PRO A 549 -17.00 -10.58 -0.10
C PRO A 549 -18.38 -9.96 0.22
N GLY A 550 -19.43 -10.55 -0.35
CA GLY A 550 -20.81 -10.07 -0.23
C GLY A 550 -21.26 -9.09 -1.32
N GLU A 551 -20.35 -8.62 -2.17
CA GLU A 551 -20.67 -7.90 -3.41
C GLU A 551 -21.04 -8.87 -4.54
N ILE A 552 -21.84 -8.39 -5.51
CA ILE A 552 -22.16 -9.15 -6.72
C ILE A 552 -21.04 -8.99 -7.75
N TRP A 553 -20.50 -10.11 -8.24
CA TRP A 553 -19.64 -10.16 -9.42
C TRP A 553 -20.36 -9.56 -10.63
N GLY A 554 -19.78 -8.53 -11.24
CA GLY A 554 -20.36 -7.93 -12.43
C GLY A 554 -19.59 -6.70 -12.90
N GLY A 555 -20.09 -6.09 -13.96
CA GLY A 555 -19.58 -4.83 -14.48
C GLY A 555 -18.11 -4.88 -14.92
N ARG A 556 -17.41 -3.77 -14.71
CA ARG A 556 -16.06 -3.52 -15.24
C ARG A 556 -14.98 -4.37 -14.58
N CYS A 557 -15.16 -4.75 -13.31
CA CYS A 557 -14.23 -5.65 -12.63
C CYS A 557 -14.20 -7.04 -13.29
N ASN A 558 -15.37 -7.61 -13.62
CA ASN A 558 -15.42 -8.92 -14.27
C ASN A 558 -14.79 -8.87 -15.67
N ALA A 559 -15.10 -7.81 -16.43
CA ALA A 559 -14.50 -7.57 -17.75
C ALA A 559 -12.97 -7.47 -17.68
N THR A 560 -12.43 -6.78 -16.67
CA THR A 560 -10.98 -6.64 -16.46
C THR A 560 -10.30 -7.98 -16.19
N LEU A 561 -10.80 -8.73 -15.22
CA LEU A 561 -10.24 -10.03 -14.84
C LEU A 561 -10.32 -11.06 -15.98
N TRP A 562 -11.39 -11.02 -16.78
CA TRP A 562 -11.49 -11.81 -17.99
C TRP A 562 -10.46 -11.49 -19.05
N ARG A 563 -10.15 -10.22 -19.23
CA ARG A 563 -9.22 -9.75 -20.25
C ARG A 563 -7.78 -10.08 -19.87
N TRP A 564 -7.39 -9.95 -18.60
CA TRP A 564 -6.05 -10.34 -18.16
C TRP A 564 -5.80 -11.84 -18.24
N LYS A 565 -6.84 -12.67 -18.09
CA LYS A 565 -6.74 -14.09 -18.40
C LYS A 565 -6.35 -14.35 -19.87
N ARG A 566 -6.86 -13.55 -20.81
CA ARG A 566 -6.49 -13.66 -22.23
C ARG A 566 -5.05 -13.22 -22.48
N GLU A 567 -4.60 -12.20 -21.77
CA GLU A 567 -3.20 -11.76 -21.83
C GLU A 567 -2.23 -12.81 -21.31
N SER A 568 -2.50 -13.39 -20.14
CA SER A 568 -1.62 -14.38 -19.53
C SER A 568 -1.46 -15.62 -20.43
N THR A 569 -2.52 -15.96 -21.18
CA THR A 569 -2.51 -17.05 -22.15
C THR A 569 -1.80 -16.70 -23.45
N SER A 570 -1.94 -15.46 -23.97
CA SER A 570 -1.28 -15.00 -25.20
C SER A 570 0.23 -14.83 -25.04
N CYS A 571 0.70 -14.33 -23.89
CA CYS A 571 2.12 -14.06 -23.62
C CYS A 571 2.84 -15.22 -22.88
N ARG A 572 2.21 -16.40 -22.77
CA ARG A 572 2.67 -17.59 -22.03
C ARG A 572 3.07 -17.33 -20.56
N ALA A 573 2.42 -16.38 -19.88
CA ALA A 573 2.56 -16.19 -18.44
C ALA A 573 1.62 -17.14 -17.68
N SER A 574 1.94 -18.44 -17.66
CA SER A 574 1.27 -19.51 -16.91
C SER A 574 -0.22 -19.78 -17.23
N PRO A 575 -0.67 -21.05 -17.29
CA PRO A 575 -2.10 -21.37 -17.33
C PRO A 575 -2.72 -21.15 -15.94
N LEU A 576 -2.92 -19.88 -15.55
CA LEU A 576 -3.70 -19.55 -14.36
C LEU A 576 -5.17 -19.95 -14.60
N SER A 577 -5.68 -20.89 -13.82
CA SER A 577 -7.11 -21.20 -13.82
C SER A 577 -7.85 -20.09 -13.05
N TYR A 578 -8.32 -19.06 -13.75
CA TYR A 578 -9.15 -18.00 -13.14
C TYR A 578 -10.53 -18.56 -12.79
N ARG A 579 -10.64 -19.13 -11.59
CA ARG A 579 -11.90 -19.55 -10.96
C ARG A 579 -12.08 -18.76 -9.66
N VAL A 580 -13.33 -18.52 -9.28
CA VAL A 580 -13.70 -17.70 -8.12
C VAL A 580 -14.78 -18.39 -7.30
N PHE A 581 -14.73 -18.24 -5.99
CA PHE A 581 -15.77 -18.77 -5.12
C PHE A 581 -16.98 -17.83 -5.08
N THR A 582 -18.15 -18.42 -5.28
CA THR A 582 -19.44 -17.72 -5.24
C THR A 582 -20.38 -18.40 -4.27
N SER A 583 -21.23 -17.63 -3.59
CA SER A 583 -22.23 -18.21 -2.68
C SER A 583 -23.26 -19.05 -3.44
N ARG A 584 -23.67 -20.18 -2.86
CA ARG A 584 -24.77 -21.00 -3.39
C ARG A 584 -26.15 -20.40 -3.11
N ARG A 585 -26.26 -19.45 -2.18
CA ARG A 585 -27.51 -18.73 -1.92
C ARG A 585 -27.67 -17.64 -3.00
N ASN A 586 -28.74 -17.75 -3.78
CA ASN A 586 -29.16 -16.85 -4.89
C ASN A 586 -28.50 -17.10 -6.26
N ARG A 587 -28.98 -18.13 -6.98
CA ARG A 587 -29.39 -17.88 -8.37
C ARG A 587 -30.61 -16.95 -8.26
N LEU A 588 -30.50 -15.69 -8.67
CA LEU A 588 -31.61 -14.73 -8.63
C LEU A 588 -32.81 -15.29 -9.40
N GLY A 589 -33.77 -15.85 -8.65
CA GLY A 589 -34.89 -16.62 -9.22
C GLY A 589 -35.63 -17.40 -8.13
N GLY A 590 -36.11 -16.72 -7.10
CA GLY A 590 -36.90 -17.34 -6.03
C GLY A 590 -37.29 -16.31 -4.99
N SER A 591 -38.47 -15.72 -5.13
CA SER A 591 -39.10 -14.93 -4.08
C SER A 591 -39.31 -15.80 -2.84
N ALA A 592 -38.63 -15.49 -1.75
CA ALA A 592 -39.01 -15.96 -0.42
C ALA A 592 -39.28 -14.71 0.43
N SER A 593 -40.56 -14.52 0.73
CA SER A 593 -41.07 -13.57 1.71
C SER A 593 -40.41 -13.80 3.07
N TRP A 594 -39.78 -12.78 3.62
CA TRP A 594 -39.36 -12.77 5.02
C TRP A 594 -40.57 -12.38 5.87
N GLY A 595 -41.12 -13.34 6.60
CA GLY A 595 -42.14 -13.10 7.63
C GLY A 595 -41.45 -12.79 8.97
N MET A 596 -41.83 -11.63 9.52
CA MET A 596 -41.66 -11.05 10.86
C MET A 596 -40.52 -11.53 11.76
#